data_AF-A0A5C9E9S6-F1
#
_entry.id   AF-A0A5C9E9S6-F1
#
_cell.length_a   1.000
_cell.length_b   1.000
_cell.length_c   1.000
_cell.angle_alpha   90.00
_cell.angle_beta   90.00
_cell.angle_gamma   90.00
#
_symmetry.space_group_name_H-M   'P 1'
#
loop_
_entity.id
_entity.type
_entity.pdbx_description
1 polymer ?
#
loop_
_entity_poly.entity_id
_entity_poly.type
_entity_poly.pdbx_seq_one_letter_code
_entity_poly.pdbx_strand_id
1 'polypeptide(L)'
;MQIDNFFQYVRIFDSYLSVIVISLLTITLSIKAVKQKKQTGEWSYIRLILIGAFVSFCWLTIWEFLFAQTSIDRIISRDIFGINSQGFSIYNIGLAFIITFGLTLVFYGNGWESLYYTPILILFGMLAFHLFTGYSDWLRPYIYGAAFISLLFLYFTAFRIRDNGSLGLAIMFTLAISVLILPSLLGSSIPYLGTILNLASNSFGLFFATGYFKPFKKVGGV
;
A
#
# COMPACT_ATOMS: atom_id res chain seq x y z
N MET A 1 -14.96 -28.02 -10.66
CA MET A 1 -14.08 -28.93 -9.88
C MET A 1 -12.60 -28.84 -10.28
N GLN A 2 -12.19 -29.06 -11.53
CA GLN A 2 -10.75 -28.92 -11.89
C GLN A 2 -10.26 -27.45 -11.90
N ILE A 3 -11.09 -26.51 -12.36
CA ILE A 3 -10.75 -25.07 -12.39
C ILE A 3 -10.66 -24.48 -10.98
N ASP A 4 -11.58 -24.87 -10.08
CA ASP A 4 -11.59 -24.42 -8.68
C ASP A 4 -10.31 -24.84 -7.95
N ASN A 5 -9.90 -26.10 -8.14
CA ASN A 5 -8.67 -26.63 -7.56
C ASN A 5 -7.45 -25.91 -8.12
N PHE A 6 -7.40 -25.64 -9.42
CA PHE A 6 -6.33 -24.85 -10.04
C PHE A 6 -6.21 -23.47 -9.40
N PHE A 7 -7.31 -22.72 -9.29
CA PHE A 7 -7.29 -21.38 -8.68
C PHE A 7 -6.98 -21.40 -7.18
N GLN A 8 -7.32 -22.47 -6.47
CA GLN A 8 -6.86 -22.66 -5.08
C GLN A 8 -5.35 -22.79 -5.01
N TYR A 9 -4.73 -23.63 -5.85
CA TYR A 9 -3.27 -23.75 -5.90
C TYR A 9 -2.60 -22.43 -6.30
N VAL A 10 -3.16 -21.72 -7.28
CA VAL A 10 -2.67 -20.41 -7.70
C VAL A 10 -2.76 -19.40 -6.56
N ARG A 11 -3.85 -19.38 -5.79
CA ARG A 11 -4.01 -18.47 -4.64
C ARG A 11 -3.00 -18.77 -3.53
N ILE A 12 -2.74 -20.04 -3.25
CA ILE A 12 -1.72 -20.44 -2.27
C ILE A 12 -0.36 -19.98 -2.77
N PHE A 13 0.01 -20.33 -4.00
CA PHE A 13 1.27 -19.92 -4.62
C PHE A 13 1.46 -18.40 -4.61
N ASP A 14 0.44 -17.64 -5.00
CA ASP A 14 0.44 -16.18 -4.97
C ASP A 14 0.65 -15.64 -3.55
N SER A 15 0.04 -16.23 -2.53
CA SER A 15 0.23 -15.81 -1.13
C SER A 15 1.70 -15.94 -0.70
N TYR A 16 2.36 -17.06 -1.03
CA TYR A 16 3.78 -17.27 -0.74
C TYR A 16 4.66 -16.32 -1.56
N LEU A 17 4.37 -16.18 -2.85
CA LEU A 17 5.12 -15.30 -3.75
C LEU A 17 5.03 -13.84 -3.28
N SER A 18 3.84 -13.37 -2.89
CA SER A 18 3.58 -12.02 -2.38
C SER A 18 4.51 -11.68 -1.21
N VAL A 19 4.56 -12.54 -0.19
CA VAL A 19 5.37 -12.33 1.02
C VAL A 19 6.85 -12.20 0.65
N ILE A 20 7.36 -13.11 -0.18
CA ILE A 20 8.76 -13.11 -0.59
C ILE A 20 9.08 -11.86 -1.40
N VAL A 21 8.27 -11.60 -2.43
CA VAL A 21 8.45 -10.48 -3.35
C VAL A 21 8.42 -9.17 -2.59
N ILE A 22 7.33 -8.86 -1.89
CA ILE A 22 7.13 -7.56 -1.23
C ILE A 22 8.20 -7.30 -0.18
N SER A 23 8.61 -8.34 0.57
CA SER A 23 9.73 -8.23 1.51
C SER A 23 11.03 -7.88 0.80
N LEU A 24 11.35 -8.57 -0.30
CA LEU A 24 12.54 -8.28 -1.11
C LEU A 24 12.50 -6.87 -1.75
N LEU A 25 11.33 -6.40 -2.21
CA LEU A 25 11.16 -5.04 -2.73
C LEU A 25 11.49 -4.01 -1.65
N THR A 26 10.93 -4.21 -0.46
CA THR A 26 11.12 -3.33 0.70
C THR A 26 12.59 -3.25 1.09
N ILE A 27 13.28 -4.41 1.16
CA ILE A 27 14.72 -4.47 1.45
C ILE A 27 15.53 -3.78 0.36
N THR A 28 15.24 -4.05 -0.92
CA THR A 28 15.97 -3.49 -2.05
C THR A 28 15.85 -1.96 -2.10
N LEU A 29 14.65 -1.41 -1.89
CA LEU A 29 14.42 0.03 -1.81
C LEU A 29 15.14 0.66 -0.62
N SER A 30 15.12 0.00 0.54
CA SER A 30 15.83 0.44 1.74
C SER A 30 17.34 0.51 1.52
N ILE A 31 17.93 -0.52 0.91
CA ILE A 31 19.36 -0.54 0.54
C ILE A 31 19.68 0.59 -0.45
N LYS A 32 18.84 0.81 -1.48
CA LYS A 32 19.01 1.90 -2.45
C LYS A 32 18.97 3.28 -1.78
N ALA A 33 18.13 3.48 -0.77
CA ALA A 33 18.08 4.74 -0.03
C ALA A 33 19.33 4.94 0.85
N VAL A 34 19.79 3.90 1.53
CA VAL A 34 21.04 3.95 2.33
C VAL A 34 22.25 4.25 1.42
N LYS A 35 22.34 3.60 0.25
CA LYS A 35 23.39 3.86 -0.74
C LYS A 35 23.35 5.31 -1.22
N GLN A 36 22.17 5.85 -1.51
CA GLN A 36 22.04 7.25 -1.90
C GLN A 36 22.50 8.19 -0.78
N LYS A 37 22.08 7.97 0.47
CA LYS A 37 22.53 8.79 1.61
C LYS A 37 24.06 8.82 1.70
N LYS A 38 24.73 7.68 1.49
CA LYS A 38 26.19 7.62 1.47
C LYS A 38 26.82 8.43 0.33
N GLN A 39 26.12 8.61 -0.79
CA GLN A 39 26.60 9.36 -1.95
C GLN A 39 26.28 10.86 -1.85
N THR A 40 25.09 11.23 -1.39
CA THR A 40 24.59 12.61 -1.37
C THR A 40 24.76 13.30 -0.01
N GLY A 41 25.11 12.58 1.05
CA GLY A 41 25.16 13.09 2.43
C GLY A 41 23.79 13.26 3.08
N GLU A 42 22.76 13.56 2.29
CA GLU A 42 21.39 13.83 2.76
C GLU A 42 20.42 12.67 2.50
N TRP A 43 19.39 12.57 3.35
CA TRP A 43 18.27 11.65 3.12
C TRP A 43 17.23 12.28 2.17
N SER A 44 16.80 11.50 1.17
CA SER A 44 15.68 11.89 0.32
C SER A 44 14.35 11.61 1.03
N TYR A 45 13.59 12.66 1.36
CA TYR A 45 12.25 12.55 1.96
C TYR A 45 11.30 11.64 1.16
N ILE A 46 11.29 11.76 -0.17
CA ILE A 46 10.47 10.90 -1.05
C ILE A 46 10.80 9.42 -0.81
N ARG A 47 12.09 9.07 -0.74
CA ARG A 47 12.50 7.68 -0.56
C ARG A 47 12.16 7.16 0.82
N LEU A 48 12.23 8.00 1.86
CA LEU A 48 11.80 7.62 3.20
C LEU A 48 10.28 7.36 3.25
N ILE A 49 9.47 8.21 2.64
CA ILE A 49 8.02 8.02 2.54
C ILE A 49 7.70 6.74 1.77
N LEU A 50 8.39 6.49 0.65
CA LEU A 50 8.25 5.25 -0.11
C LEU A 50 8.62 4.03 0.72
N ILE A 51 9.75 4.04 1.43
CA ILE A 51 10.13 2.94 2.33
C ILE A 51 9.04 2.71 3.38
N GLY A 52 8.51 3.77 3.99
CA GLY A 52 7.39 3.68 4.92
C GLY A 52 6.19 2.96 4.32
N ALA A 53 5.74 3.36 3.11
CA ALA A 53 4.64 2.72 2.41
C ALA A 53 4.91 1.22 2.13
N PHE A 54 6.11 0.88 1.66
CA PHE A 54 6.49 -0.51 1.37
C PHE A 54 6.64 -1.37 2.62
N VAL A 55 7.15 -0.81 3.72
CA VAL A 55 7.18 -1.49 5.03
C VAL A 55 5.76 -1.78 5.51
N SER A 56 4.83 -0.84 5.37
CA SER A 56 3.42 -1.07 5.71
C SER A 56 2.77 -2.11 4.78
N PHE A 57 3.14 -2.13 3.50
CA PHE A 57 2.68 -3.15 2.55
C PHE A 57 3.23 -4.54 2.91
N CYS A 58 4.51 -4.63 3.26
CA CYS A 58 5.16 -5.85 3.75
C CYS A 58 4.49 -6.37 5.03
N TRP A 59 4.23 -5.47 5.99
CA TRP A 59 3.50 -5.78 7.21
C TRP A 59 2.14 -6.41 6.91
N LEU A 60 1.32 -5.76 6.07
CA LEU A 60 0.01 -6.32 5.69
C LEU A 60 0.12 -7.69 5.05
N THR A 61 1.03 -7.84 4.10
CA THR A 61 1.19 -9.08 3.34
C THR A 61 1.60 -10.24 4.26
N ILE A 62 2.53 -10.00 5.19
CA ILE A 62 2.95 -11.00 6.17
C ILE A 62 1.77 -11.42 7.05
N TRP A 63 1.01 -10.45 7.56
CA TRP A 63 -0.13 -10.75 8.42
C TRP A 63 -1.26 -11.46 7.68
N GLU A 64 -1.58 -11.03 6.46
CA GLU A 64 -2.57 -11.70 5.61
C GLU A 64 -2.15 -13.14 5.30
N PHE A 65 -0.87 -13.36 5.01
CA PHE A 65 -0.32 -14.71 4.81
C PHE A 65 -0.45 -15.56 6.07
N LEU A 66 -0.06 -15.04 7.24
CA LEU A 66 -0.16 -15.76 8.50
C LEU A 66 -1.63 -16.13 8.80
N PHE A 67 -2.58 -15.22 8.62
CA PHE A 67 -4.00 -15.51 8.86
C PHE A 67 -4.65 -16.42 7.81
N ALA A 68 -4.21 -16.36 6.56
CA ALA A 68 -4.79 -17.15 5.48
C ALA A 68 -4.21 -18.57 5.38
N GLN A 69 -2.91 -18.73 5.64
CA GLN A 69 -2.17 -19.97 5.37
C GLN A 69 -1.65 -20.67 6.62
N THR A 70 -1.72 -20.04 7.80
CA THR A 70 -1.29 -20.65 9.07
C THR A 70 -2.43 -20.64 10.09
N SER A 71 -2.34 -21.50 11.11
CA SER A 71 -3.32 -21.57 12.20
C SER A 71 -3.11 -20.47 13.26
N ILE A 72 -2.62 -19.29 12.87
CA ILE A 72 -2.40 -18.18 13.80
C ILE A 72 -3.71 -17.64 14.37
N ASP A 73 -4.84 -17.92 13.70
CA ASP A 73 -6.19 -17.61 14.16
C ASP A 73 -6.57 -18.36 15.45
N ARG A 74 -5.79 -19.36 15.86
CA ARG A 74 -5.88 -20.01 17.18
C ARG A 74 -5.20 -19.23 18.30
N ILE A 75 -4.26 -18.33 17.96
CA ILE A 75 -3.46 -17.55 18.91
C ILE A 75 -3.97 -16.10 18.97
N ILE A 76 -4.30 -15.51 17.82
CA ILE A 76 -4.79 -14.15 17.70
C ILE A 76 -6.20 -14.20 17.11
N SER A 77 -7.17 -13.60 17.80
CA SER A 77 -8.55 -13.60 17.33
C SER A 77 -8.70 -12.84 16.02
N ARG A 78 -9.65 -13.27 15.19
CA ARG A 78 -9.98 -12.60 13.92
C ARG A 78 -10.52 -11.18 14.13
N ASP A 79 -11.00 -10.85 15.32
CA ASP A 79 -11.44 -9.50 15.68
C ASP A 79 -10.26 -8.53 15.86
N ILE A 80 -9.14 -9.02 16.41
CA ILE A 80 -7.90 -8.25 16.58
C ILE A 80 -7.21 -8.01 15.24
N PHE A 81 -7.19 -9.02 14.36
CA PHE A 81 -6.67 -8.86 13.00
C PHE A 81 -7.60 -8.04 12.11
N GLY A 82 -8.90 -8.34 12.18
CA GLY A 82 -10.01 -7.53 11.74
C GLY A 82 -9.98 -7.12 10.26
N ILE A 83 -9.95 -8.07 9.31
CA ILE A 83 -10.20 -7.80 7.88
C ILE A 83 -11.57 -7.14 7.68
N ASN A 84 -12.58 -7.57 8.46
CA ASN A 84 -13.95 -7.06 8.38
C ASN A 84 -14.27 -6.01 9.46
N SER A 85 -13.32 -5.70 10.35
CA SER A 85 -13.54 -4.71 11.41
C SER A 85 -13.78 -3.33 10.80
N GLN A 86 -14.75 -2.59 11.35
CA GLN A 86 -15.00 -1.21 10.96
C GLN A 86 -13.99 -0.23 11.58
N GLY A 87 -13.31 -0.66 12.65
CA GLY A 87 -12.43 0.16 13.46
C GLY A 87 -10.94 -0.15 13.32
N PHE A 88 -10.15 0.27 14.31
CA PHE A 88 -8.73 -0.03 14.34
C PHE A 88 -8.48 -1.53 14.55
N SER A 89 -7.90 -2.16 13.54
CA SER A 89 -7.43 -3.55 13.55
C SER A 89 -6.02 -3.58 12.99
N ILE A 90 -5.27 -4.68 13.20
CA ILE A 90 -3.91 -4.82 12.65
C ILE A 90 -3.91 -4.60 11.13
N TYR A 91 -4.95 -5.10 10.45
CA TYR A 91 -5.14 -4.90 9.02
C TYR A 91 -5.46 -3.44 8.66
N ASN A 92 -6.45 -2.82 9.33
CA ASN A 92 -6.83 -1.45 9.01
C ASN A 92 -5.74 -0.42 9.34
N ILE A 93 -4.90 -0.69 10.36
CA ILE A 93 -3.72 0.12 10.69
C ILE A 93 -2.70 0.09 9.54
N GLY A 94 -2.37 -1.11 9.04
CA GLY A 94 -1.43 -1.23 7.92
C GLY A 94 -1.94 -0.54 6.66
N LEU A 95 -3.24 -0.68 6.35
CA LEU A 95 -3.89 0.02 5.24
C LEU A 95 -3.84 1.54 5.40
N ALA A 96 -4.18 2.03 6.60
CA ALA A 96 -4.16 3.45 6.90
C ALA A 96 -2.76 4.04 6.74
N PHE A 97 -1.70 3.32 7.13
CA PHE A 97 -0.32 3.77 6.89
C PHE A 97 0.04 3.82 5.41
N ILE A 98 -0.29 2.80 4.62
CA ILE A 98 -0.01 2.79 3.16
C ILE A 98 -0.63 4.02 2.49
N ILE A 99 -1.90 4.28 2.78
CA ILE A 99 -2.64 5.39 2.18
C ILE A 99 -2.14 6.74 2.69
N THR A 100 -1.80 6.83 3.98
CA THR A 100 -1.21 8.03 4.59
C THR A 100 0.13 8.38 3.93
N PHE A 101 1.01 7.40 3.74
CA PHE A 101 2.28 7.61 3.03
C PHE A 101 2.05 7.93 1.55
N GLY A 102 1.07 7.29 0.89
CA GLY A 102 0.66 7.63 -0.47
C GLY A 102 0.23 9.09 -0.63
N LEU A 103 -0.65 9.56 0.24
CA LEU A 103 -1.15 10.94 0.22
C LEU A 103 -0.04 11.95 0.57
N THR A 104 0.83 11.59 1.51
CA THR A 104 2.00 12.40 1.87
C THR A 104 2.96 12.55 0.69
N LEU A 105 3.18 11.46 -0.06
CA LEU A 105 3.99 11.46 -1.27
C LEU A 105 3.39 12.34 -2.36
N VAL A 106 2.06 12.34 -2.51
CA VAL A 106 1.33 13.21 -3.43
C VAL A 106 1.53 14.68 -3.07
N PHE A 107 1.33 15.05 -1.81
CA PHE A 107 1.51 16.43 -1.38
C PHE A 107 2.95 16.88 -1.60
N TYR A 108 3.92 16.05 -1.23
CA TYR A 108 5.34 16.28 -1.48
C TYR A 108 5.67 16.43 -2.97
N GLY A 109 5.15 15.53 -3.81
CA GLY A 109 5.38 15.55 -5.25
C GLY A 109 4.83 16.80 -5.94
N ASN A 110 3.73 17.37 -5.41
CA ASN A 110 3.09 18.59 -5.92
C ASN A 110 3.63 19.88 -5.29
N GLY A 111 4.57 19.81 -4.34
CA GLY A 111 5.14 21.00 -3.69
C GLY A 111 4.20 21.68 -2.69
N TRP A 112 3.20 20.98 -2.17
CA TRP A 112 2.26 21.54 -1.20
C TRP A 112 2.78 21.45 0.24
N GLU A 113 3.79 22.27 0.53
CA GLU A 113 4.58 22.21 1.78
C GLU A 113 3.72 22.30 3.05
N SER A 114 2.66 23.10 3.02
CA SER A 114 1.72 23.23 4.14
C SER A 114 0.96 21.94 4.47
N LEU A 115 0.87 21.01 3.52
CA LEU A 115 0.08 19.78 3.64
C LEU A 115 0.93 18.53 3.86
N TYR A 116 2.27 18.60 3.80
CA TYR A 116 3.14 17.42 3.85
C TYR A 116 2.90 16.51 5.06
N TYR A 117 2.68 17.11 6.23
CA TYR A 117 2.48 16.37 7.47
C TYR A 117 1.02 16.10 7.79
N THR A 118 0.08 16.70 7.05
CA THR A 118 -1.36 16.63 7.33
C THR A 118 -1.88 15.19 7.36
N PRO A 119 -1.58 14.30 6.39
CA PRO A 119 -2.07 12.92 6.43
C PRO A 119 -1.60 12.18 7.69
N ILE A 120 -0.33 12.35 8.05
CA ILE A 120 0.28 11.70 9.22
C ILE A 120 -0.39 12.20 10.50
N LEU A 121 -0.57 13.52 10.63
CA LEU A 121 -1.25 14.13 11.78
C LEU A 121 -2.70 13.66 11.91
N ILE A 122 -3.43 13.55 10.80
CA ILE A 122 -4.81 13.03 10.80
C ILE A 122 -4.81 11.58 11.29
N LEU A 123 -3.95 10.71 10.75
CA LEU A 123 -3.89 9.31 11.16
C LEU A 123 -3.59 9.15 12.65
N PHE A 124 -2.56 9.84 13.16
CA PHE A 124 -2.19 9.77 14.58
C PHE A 124 -3.25 10.43 15.48
N GLY A 125 -3.88 11.52 15.03
CA GLY A 125 -5.01 12.14 15.73
C GLY A 125 -6.19 11.18 15.87
N MET A 126 -6.52 10.44 14.80
CA MET A 126 -7.57 9.42 14.81
C MET A 126 -7.22 8.23 15.70
N LEU A 127 -5.96 7.79 15.68
CA LEU A 127 -5.48 6.73 16.57
C LEU A 127 -5.57 7.16 18.04
N ALA A 128 -5.09 8.36 18.37
CA ALA A 128 -5.18 8.90 19.73
C ALA A 128 -6.65 9.04 20.15
N PHE A 129 -7.50 9.60 19.29
CA PHE A 129 -8.94 9.73 19.56
C PHE A 129 -9.60 8.37 19.83
N HIS A 130 -9.25 7.34 19.06
CA HIS A 130 -9.72 5.99 19.30
C HIS A 130 -9.25 5.42 20.64
N LEU A 131 -7.97 5.63 20.99
CA LEU A 131 -7.45 5.18 22.29
C LEU A 131 -8.15 5.84 23.49
N PHE A 132 -8.59 7.10 23.34
CA PHE A 132 -9.30 7.83 24.41
C PHE A 132 -10.81 7.55 24.48
N THR A 133 -11.46 7.34 23.33
CA THR A 133 -12.93 7.31 23.24
C THR A 133 -13.50 5.97 22.78
N GLY A 134 -12.66 5.08 22.25
CA GLY A 134 -13.09 3.86 21.54
C GLY A 134 -13.69 4.12 20.15
N TYR A 135 -13.94 5.37 19.76
CA TYR A 135 -14.56 5.71 18.49
C TYR A 135 -13.61 5.49 17.31
N SER A 136 -14.08 4.84 16.24
CA SER A 136 -13.23 4.49 15.09
C SER A 136 -13.89 4.61 13.72
N ASP A 137 -15.15 5.05 13.65
CA ASP A 137 -15.94 5.05 12.40
C ASP A 137 -15.38 5.99 11.33
N TRP A 138 -14.55 6.98 11.71
CA TRP A 138 -13.86 7.87 10.77
C TRP A 138 -12.72 7.18 10.01
N LEU A 139 -12.19 6.04 10.48
CA LEU A 139 -11.03 5.36 9.89
C LEU A 139 -11.29 4.89 8.47
N ARG A 140 -12.42 4.20 8.23
CA ARG A 140 -12.79 3.73 6.89
C ARG A 140 -13.01 4.88 5.90
N PRO A 141 -13.82 5.91 6.21
CA PRO A 141 -13.95 7.10 5.36
C PRO A 141 -12.60 7.74 5.04
N TYR A 142 -11.70 7.84 6.03
CA TYR A 142 -10.34 8.36 5.80
C TYR A 142 -9.56 7.48 4.81
N ILE A 143 -9.52 6.17 5.03
CA ILE A 143 -8.84 5.20 4.14
C ILE A 143 -9.34 5.37 2.70
N TYR A 144 -10.65 5.28 2.47
CA TYR A 144 -11.19 5.35 1.10
C TYR A 144 -11.04 6.75 0.48
N GLY A 145 -11.32 7.81 1.24
CA GLY A 145 -11.21 9.18 0.76
C GLY A 145 -9.76 9.55 0.41
N ALA A 146 -8.82 9.25 1.31
CA ALA A 146 -7.41 9.51 1.08
C ALA A 146 -6.84 8.63 -0.05
N ALA A 147 -7.29 7.37 -0.19
CA ALA A 147 -6.89 6.51 -1.29
C ALA A 147 -7.33 7.09 -2.65
N PHE A 148 -8.59 7.53 -2.75
CA PHE A 148 -9.12 8.13 -3.97
C PHE A 148 -8.42 9.44 -4.33
N ILE A 149 -8.23 10.34 -3.35
CA ILE A 149 -7.51 11.59 -3.52
C ILE A 149 -6.07 11.33 -3.96
N SER A 150 -5.38 10.38 -3.31
CA SER A 150 -3.99 10.04 -3.65
C SER A 150 -3.89 9.55 -5.10
N LEU A 151 -4.79 8.67 -5.52
CA LEU A 151 -4.79 8.12 -6.88
C LEU A 151 -5.05 9.19 -7.93
N LEU A 152 -6.05 10.06 -7.71
CA LEU A 152 -6.38 11.15 -8.62
C LEU A 152 -5.18 12.08 -8.83
N PHE A 153 -4.53 12.48 -7.75
CA PHE A 153 -3.39 13.37 -7.83
C PHE A 153 -2.12 12.69 -8.34
N LEU A 154 -1.88 11.40 -8.06
CA LEU A 154 -0.75 10.67 -8.66
C LEU A 154 -0.87 10.62 -10.18
N TYR A 155 -2.05 10.33 -10.73
CA TYR A 155 -2.27 10.38 -12.17
C TYR A 155 -2.12 11.80 -12.73
N PHE A 156 -2.73 12.79 -12.06
CA PHE A 156 -2.58 14.18 -12.46
C PHE A 156 -1.11 14.62 -12.52
N THR A 157 -0.34 14.32 -11.48
CA THR A 157 1.10 14.58 -11.39
C THR A 157 1.88 13.83 -12.49
N ALA A 158 1.56 12.56 -12.72
CA ALA A 158 2.18 11.75 -13.77
C ALA A 158 2.00 12.35 -15.16
N PHE A 159 0.78 12.76 -15.51
CA PHE A 159 0.50 13.39 -16.81
C PHE A 159 1.08 14.80 -16.92
N ARG A 160 0.97 15.61 -15.87
CA ARG A 160 1.46 17.00 -15.86
C ARG A 160 2.98 17.09 -15.99
N ILE A 161 3.71 16.26 -15.24
CA ILE A 161 5.19 16.33 -15.18
C ILE A 161 5.84 15.36 -16.20
N ARG A 162 5.04 14.51 -16.86
CA ARG A 162 5.54 13.40 -17.69
C ARG A 162 6.54 12.54 -16.92
N ASP A 163 6.22 12.27 -15.66
CA ASP A 163 7.07 11.51 -14.76
C ASP A 163 6.62 10.04 -14.72
N ASN A 164 7.48 9.17 -15.25
CA ASN A 164 7.24 7.75 -15.26
C ASN A 164 7.19 7.18 -13.82
N GLY A 165 7.93 7.76 -12.86
CA GLY A 165 7.90 7.31 -11.46
C GLY A 165 6.54 7.47 -10.81
N SER A 166 5.93 8.67 -10.96
CA SER A 166 4.57 8.98 -10.53
C SER A 166 3.55 8.07 -11.19
N LEU A 167 3.69 7.81 -12.50
CA LEU A 167 2.80 6.91 -13.24
C LEU A 167 2.86 5.48 -12.71
N GLY A 168 4.06 4.96 -12.45
CA GLY A 168 4.25 3.63 -11.88
C GLY A 168 3.62 3.52 -10.48
N LEU A 169 3.77 4.54 -9.64
CA LEU A 169 3.12 4.57 -8.33
C LEU A 169 1.60 4.68 -8.45
N ALA A 170 1.08 5.46 -9.39
CA ALA A 170 -0.35 5.55 -9.66
C ALA A 170 -0.92 4.16 -10.02
N ILE A 171 -0.28 3.44 -10.94
CA ILE A 171 -0.71 2.10 -11.35
C ILE A 171 -0.64 1.11 -10.18
N MET A 172 0.42 1.13 -9.37
CA MET A 172 0.54 0.34 -8.15
C MET A 172 -0.62 0.59 -7.19
N PHE A 173 -0.92 1.87 -6.90
CA PHE A 173 -2.01 2.24 -6.01
C PHE A 173 -3.38 1.87 -6.60
N THR A 174 -3.58 2.02 -7.91
CA THR A 174 -4.80 1.59 -8.59
C THR A 174 -5.01 0.09 -8.44
N LEU A 175 -3.97 -0.73 -8.64
CA LEU A 175 -4.05 -2.18 -8.47
C LEU A 175 -4.34 -2.55 -7.02
N ALA A 176 -3.66 -1.91 -6.05
CA ALA A 176 -3.90 -2.15 -4.63
C ALA A 176 -5.34 -1.75 -4.21
N ILE A 177 -5.86 -0.62 -4.66
CA ILE A 177 -7.23 -0.19 -4.39
C ILE A 177 -8.24 -1.13 -5.09
N SER A 178 -7.93 -1.57 -6.31
CA SER A 178 -8.74 -2.52 -7.05
C SER A 178 -8.87 -3.86 -6.32
N VAL A 179 -7.78 -4.35 -5.72
CA VAL A 179 -7.78 -5.55 -4.85
C VAL A 179 -8.70 -5.37 -3.65
N LEU A 180 -8.82 -4.16 -3.08
CA LEU A 180 -9.69 -3.91 -1.92
C LEU A 180 -11.17 -3.78 -2.31
N ILE A 181 -11.46 -3.10 -3.42
CA ILE A 181 -12.82 -2.70 -3.79
C ILE A 181 -13.49 -3.72 -4.70
N LEU A 182 -12.81 -4.21 -5.74
CA LEU A 182 -13.47 -5.03 -6.76
C LEU A 182 -13.93 -6.41 -6.26
N PRO A 183 -13.17 -7.14 -5.41
CA PRO A 183 -13.65 -8.40 -4.84
C PRO A 183 -14.91 -8.24 -3.97
N SER A 184 -15.08 -7.10 -3.30
CA SER A 184 -16.28 -6.86 -2.49
C SER A 184 -17.51 -6.50 -3.35
N LEU A 185 -17.31 -5.86 -4.52
CA LEU A 185 -18.39 -5.48 -5.43
C LEU A 185 -18.78 -6.58 -6.43
N LEU A 186 -17.79 -7.33 -6.94
CA LEU A 186 -17.95 -8.26 -8.07
C LEU A 186 -17.57 -9.70 -7.72
N GLY A 187 -17.13 -9.98 -6.49
CA GLY A 187 -16.62 -11.30 -6.09
C GLY A 187 -17.66 -12.43 -6.20
N SER A 188 -18.94 -12.13 -6.10
CA SER A 188 -20.02 -13.10 -6.34
C SER A 188 -20.14 -13.50 -7.81
N SER A 189 -19.78 -12.61 -8.73
CA SER A 189 -19.90 -12.82 -10.18
C SER A 189 -18.60 -13.39 -10.78
N ILE A 190 -17.45 -13.08 -10.18
CA ILE A 190 -16.13 -13.56 -10.63
C ILE A 190 -15.33 -13.99 -9.40
N PRO A 191 -15.43 -15.27 -8.98
CA PRO A 191 -14.85 -15.75 -7.71
C PRO A 191 -13.31 -15.68 -7.66
N TYR A 192 -12.65 -15.59 -8.82
CA TYR A 192 -11.18 -15.56 -8.93
C TYR A 192 -10.60 -14.16 -9.16
N LEU A 193 -11.45 -13.12 -9.20
CA LEU A 193 -11.03 -11.74 -9.53
C LEU A 193 -9.95 -11.22 -8.58
N GLY A 194 -10.11 -11.48 -7.27
CA GLY A 194 -9.13 -11.07 -6.26
C GLY A 194 -7.74 -11.68 -6.49
N THR A 195 -7.68 -12.97 -6.82
CA THR A 195 -6.42 -13.67 -7.10
C THR A 195 -5.73 -13.11 -8.35
N ILE A 196 -6.48 -12.82 -9.41
CA ILE A 196 -5.93 -12.22 -10.63
C ILE A 196 -5.39 -10.82 -10.35
N LEU A 197 -6.12 -10.00 -9.60
CA LEU A 197 -5.69 -8.64 -9.24
C LEU A 197 -4.46 -8.64 -8.34
N ASN A 198 -4.37 -9.55 -7.37
CA ASN A 198 -3.18 -9.71 -6.53
C ASN A 198 -1.95 -10.11 -7.35
N LEU A 199 -2.07 -11.10 -8.22
CA LEU A 199 -1.00 -11.51 -9.12
C LEU A 199 -0.54 -10.36 -10.03
N ALA A 200 -1.48 -9.58 -10.56
CA ALA A 200 -1.17 -8.40 -11.37
C ALA A 200 -0.44 -7.33 -10.56
N SER A 201 -0.91 -7.06 -9.33
CA SER A 201 -0.27 -6.13 -8.38
C SER A 201 1.16 -6.54 -8.04
N ASN A 202 1.37 -7.82 -7.69
CA ASN A 202 2.69 -8.38 -7.36
C ASN A 202 3.64 -8.34 -8.55
N SER A 203 3.16 -8.74 -9.73
CA SER A 203 3.93 -8.71 -10.97
C SER A 203 4.34 -7.28 -11.32
N PHE A 204 3.42 -6.32 -11.22
CA PHE A 204 3.72 -4.91 -11.46
C PHE A 204 4.67 -4.34 -10.40
N GLY A 205 4.52 -4.71 -9.13
CA GLY A 205 5.44 -4.33 -8.06
C GLY A 205 6.88 -4.80 -8.29
N LEU A 206 7.05 -6.02 -8.82
CA LEU A 206 8.35 -6.51 -9.28
C LEU A 206 8.93 -5.63 -10.40
N PHE A 207 8.16 -5.37 -11.45
CA PHE A 207 8.59 -4.47 -12.52
C PHE A 207 8.95 -3.08 -12.00
N PHE A 208 8.18 -2.54 -11.06
CA PHE A 208 8.49 -1.25 -10.44
C PHE A 208 9.85 -1.26 -9.72
N ALA A 209 10.16 -2.28 -8.93
CA ALA A 209 11.40 -2.32 -8.17
C ALA A 209 12.66 -2.60 -9.01
N THR A 210 12.53 -3.23 -10.18
CA THR A 210 13.65 -3.37 -11.14
C THR A 210 14.22 -2.01 -11.57
N GLY A 211 13.49 -0.91 -11.35
CA GLY A 211 13.98 0.45 -11.57
C GLY A 211 13.74 0.98 -12.98
N TYR A 212 12.91 0.30 -13.77
CA TYR A 212 12.36 0.85 -15.01
C TYR A 212 11.61 2.16 -14.77
N PHE A 213 10.92 2.26 -13.63
CA PHE A 213 10.31 3.48 -13.15
C PHE A 213 11.28 4.20 -12.21
N LYS A 214 12.02 5.18 -12.76
CA LYS A 214 12.87 6.05 -11.93
C LYS A 214 11.97 7.01 -11.12
N PRO A 215 12.20 7.18 -9.82
CA PRO A 215 11.26 7.92 -8.96
C PRO A 215 11.31 9.43 -9.24
N PHE A 216 10.11 10.03 -9.29
CA PHE A 216 9.76 11.44 -9.11
C PHE A 216 10.76 12.49 -9.58
N LYS A 217 10.43 13.14 -10.71
CA LYS A 217 10.91 14.49 -11.01
C LYS A 217 10.11 15.49 -10.15
N LYS A 218 10.80 16.32 -9.36
CA LYS A 218 10.15 17.43 -8.65
C LYS A 218 9.59 18.44 -9.67
N VAL A 219 8.41 18.99 -9.43
CA VAL A 219 7.98 20.20 -10.15
C VAL A 219 9.00 21.30 -9.84
N GLY A 220 9.71 21.78 -10.86
CA GLY A 220 10.70 22.86 -10.72
C GLY A 220 12.12 22.45 -10.34
N GLY A 221 12.43 21.15 -10.23
CA GLY A 221 13.80 20.67 -10.10
C GLY A 221 14.34 20.22 -11.46
N VAL A 222 15.43 20.84 -11.91
CA VAL A 222 16.24 20.39 -13.06
C VAL A 222 16.73 18.96 -12.81
#